data_AF-A0A399YP28-F1
#
_entry.id   AF-A0A399YP28-F1
#
_cell.length_a   1.000
_cell.length_b   1.000
_cell.length_c   1.000
_cell.angle_alpha   90.00
_cell.angle_beta   90.00
_cell.angle_gamma   90.00
#
_symmetry.space_group_name_H-M   'P 1'
#
loop_
_entity.id
_entity.type
_entity.pdbx_description
1 polymer ?
#
loop_
_entity_poly.entity_id
_entity_poly.type
_entity_poly.pdbx_seq_one_letter_code
_entity_poly.pdbx_strand_id
1 'polypeptide(L)'
;MVRAPIPRSISQFFETAHTFIPDIWERAAQGALRLDELQEAYLSQFHDTSPLNWFEDQVRDPFGIDVYATPFDVTRGYEIYTRLPIRLLILRLEDTARVTVPAFHEFLGLEHFTLQRFNETQSKMYNQFYQAFQNNLKLDQAFIAKMHSTRYARHFYTLQELAESAKRWTT
;
A
#
# COMPACT_ATOMS: atom_id res chain seq x y z
N MET A 1 -2.48 6.02 -6.16
CA MET A 1 -3.26 4.82 -5.76
C MET A 1 -3.15 4.65 -4.26
N VAL A 2 -4.15 4.04 -3.64
CA VAL A 2 -4.12 3.65 -2.21
C VAL A 2 -4.06 2.12 -2.10
N ARG A 3 -3.58 1.63 -0.96
CA ARG A 3 -3.42 0.21 -0.62
C ARG A 3 -3.75 -0.01 0.86
N ALA A 4 -4.24 -1.20 1.21
CA ALA A 4 -4.57 -1.55 2.58
C ALA A 4 -3.38 -1.28 3.53
N PRO A 5 -3.62 -0.82 4.77
CA PRO A 5 -2.57 -0.26 5.62
C PRO A 5 -1.39 -1.19 5.88
N ILE A 6 -1.66 -2.46 6.22
CA ILE A 6 -0.60 -3.44 6.53
C ILE A 6 0.18 -3.84 5.27
N PRO A 7 -0.46 -4.25 4.15
CA PRO A 7 0.26 -4.52 2.90
C PRO A 7 1.09 -3.33 2.39
N ARG A 8 0.60 -2.10 2.57
CA ARG A 8 1.36 -0.87 2.28
C ARG A 8 2.60 -0.75 3.16
N SER A 9 2.44 -0.89 4.47
CA SER A 9 3.53 -0.83 5.46
C SER A 9 4.65 -1.82 5.12
N ILE A 10 4.28 -3.07 4.80
CA ILE A 10 5.25 -4.10 4.37
C ILE A 10 5.96 -3.67 3.08
N SER A 11 5.24 -3.14 2.10
CA SER A 11 5.84 -2.63 0.85
C SER A 11 6.87 -1.54 1.11
N GLN A 12 6.52 -0.58 1.98
CA GLN A 12 7.39 0.54 2.32
C GLN A 12 8.63 0.08 3.09
N PHE A 13 8.48 -0.92 3.97
CA PHE A 13 9.63 -1.53 4.64
C PHE A 13 10.61 -2.10 3.63
N PHE A 14 10.16 -2.90 2.66
CA PHE A 14 11.06 -3.49 1.67
C PHE A 14 11.71 -2.44 0.75
N GLU A 15 11.00 -1.37 0.39
CA GLU A 15 11.56 -0.24 -0.35
C GLU A 15 12.73 0.43 0.41
N THR A 16 12.62 0.48 1.74
CA THR A 16 13.58 1.17 2.63
C THR A 16 14.44 0.22 3.45
N ALA A 17 14.41 -1.08 3.17
CA ALA A 17 15.01 -2.09 4.04
C ALA A 17 16.54 -1.94 4.17
N HIS A 18 17.19 -1.41 3.12
CA HIS A 18 18.61 -1.10 3.10
C HIS A 18 19.04 -0.09 4.19
N THR A 19 18.10 0.69 4.75
CA THR A 19 18.37 1.64 5.84
C THR A 19 18.53 0.96 7.21
N PHE A 20 17.99 -0.25 7.36
CA PHE A 20 18.04 -1.03 8.59
C PHE A 20 18.97 -2.24 8.47
N ILE A 21 19.11 -2.76 7.26
CA ILE A 21 19.90 -3.96 6.95
C ILE A 21 20.88 -3.60 5.83
N PRO A 22 22.16 -3.33 6.17
CA PRO A 22 23.19 -3.08 5.18
C PRO A 22 23.32 -4.24 4.20
N ASP A 23 23.55 -3.92 2.93
CA ASP A 23 23.80 -4.87 1.83
C ASP A 23 22.71 -5.94 1.67
N ILE A 24 21.47 -5.62 2.10
CA ILE A 24 20.35 -6.56 2.15
C ILE A 24 20.15 -7.35 0.85
N TRP A 25 20.29 -6.73 -0.31
CA TRP A 25 20.08 -7.37 -1.61
C TRP A 25 21.21 -8.33 -1.97
N GLU A 26 22.45 -7.99 -1.63
CA GLU A 26 23.62 -8.83 -1.86
C GLU A 26 23.60 -10.02 -0.91
N ARG A 27 23.29 -9.78 0.35
CA ARG A 27 23.09 -10.82 1.37
C ARG A 27 21.93 -11.73 1.02
N ALA A 28 20.83 -11.19 0.48
CA ALA A 28 19.74 -12.01 -0.05
C ALA A 28 20.24 -12.89 -1.20
N ALA A 29 20.91 -12.30 -2.20
CA ALA A 29 21.45 -12.99 -3.37
C ALA A 29 22.43 -14.14 -3.03
N GLN A 30 23.16 -14.01 -1.92
CA GLN A 30 24.11 -15.00 -1.42
C GLN A 30 23.49 -16.02 -0.46
N GLY A 31 22.20 -15.90 -0.13
CA GLY A 31 21.54 -16.73 0.88
C GLY A 31 22.01 -16.47 2.32
N ALA A 32 22.66 -15.34 2.57
CA ALA A 32 23.19 -14.93 3.87
C ALA A 32 22.19 -14.09 4.68
N LEU A 33 21.12 -13.59 4.05
CA LEU A 33 20.05 -12.86 4.73
C LEU A 33 19.16 -13.84 5.50
N ARG A 34 18.93 -13.58 6.78
CA ARG A 34 18.05 -14.41 7.60
C ARG A 34 16.66 -13.78 7.77
N LEU A 35 15.66 -14.64 7.94
CA LEU A 35 14.27 -14.22 8.04
C LEU A 35 13.94 -13.51 9.37
N ASP A 36 14.55 -13.97 10.46
CA ASP A 36 14.43 -13.37 11.80
C ASP A 36 14.93 -11.92 11.82
N GLU A 37 16.04 -11.64 11.15
CA GLU A 37 16.61 -10.29 11.03
C GLU A 37 15.65 -9.32 10.32
N LEU A 38 15.00 -9.77 9.25
CA LEU A 38 13.96 -8.98 8.55
C LEU A 38 12.76 -8.68 9.45
N GLN A 39 12.31 -9.69 10.21
CA GLN A 39 11.17 -9.54 11.12
C GLN A 39 11.50 -8.61 12.27
N GLU A 40 12.68 -8.74 12.86
CA GLU A 40 13.16 -7.87 13.92
C GLU A 40 13.27 -6.43 13.44
N ALA A 41 13.89 -6.18 12.28
CA ALA A 41 13.98 -4.84 11.69
C ALA A 41 12.59 -4.24 11.44
N TYR A 42 11.65 -5.02 10.90
CA TYR A 42 10.28 -4.56 10.66
C TYR A 42 9.52 -4.22 11.94
N LEU A 43 9.63 -5.06 12.98
CA LEU A 43 8.85 -4.90 14.21
C LEU A 43 9.44 -3.85 15.17
N SER A 44 10.77 -3.73 15.21
CA SER A 44 11.46 -2.91 16.22
C SER A 44 12.04 -1.60 15.72
N GLN A 45 12.39 -1.50 14.43
CA GLN A 45 13.08 -0.33 13.87
C GLN A 45 12.21 0.44 12.87
N PHE A 46 11.38 -0.26 12.12
CA PHE A 46 10.57 0.34 11.08
C PHE A 46 9.30 1.01 11.64
N HIS A 47 9.19 2.32 11.44
CA HIS A 47 8.05 3.12 11.86
C HIS A 47 7.58 4.02 10.71
N ASP A 48 6.74 3.47 9.82
CA ASP A 48 6.17 4.25 8.73
C ASP A 48 5.08 5.20 9.22
N THR A 49 5.38 6.50 9.18
CA THR A 49 4.42 7.57 9.43
C THR A 49 4.01 8.28 8.14
N SER A 50 4.57 7.91 6.99
CA SER A 50 4.28 8.52 5.70
C SER A 50 2.77 8.62 5.40
N PRO A 51 1.92 7.60 5.68
CA PRO A 51 0.51 7.66 5.28
C PRO A 51 -0.32 8.63 6.11
N LEU A 52 0.21 9.15 7.22
CA LEU A 52 -0.56 9.98 8.15
C LEU A 52 -0.87 11.35 7.57
N ASN A 53 0.08 11.95 6.86
CA ASN A 53 -0.02 13.31 6.31
C ASN A 53 0.24 13.36 4.79
N TRP A 54 0.42 12.22 4.11
CA TRP A 54 0.81 12.21 2.70
C TRP A 54 -0.15 13.00 1.81
N PHE A 55 -1.47 12.86 2.02
CA PHE A 55 -2.46 13.57 1.19
C PHE A 55 -2.48 15.05 1.49
N GLU A 56 -2.26 15.44 2.74
CA GLU A 56 -2.09 16.84 3.12
C GLU A 56 -0.86 17.42 2.44
N ASP A 57 0.32 16.82 2.66
CA ASP A 57 1.61 17.34 2.22
C ASP A 57 1.80 17.30 0.69
N GLN A 58 1.31 16.24 0.03
CA GLN A 58 1.58 15.99 -1.40
C GLN A 58 0.40 16.31 -2.31
N VAL A 59 -0.81 16.51 -1.77
CA VAL A 59 -2.00 16.76 -2.59
C VAL A 59 -2.71 18.04 -2.19
N ARG A 60 -3.09 18.18 -0.92
CA ARG A 60 -3.85 19.34 -0.45
C ARG A 60 -3.03 20.60 -0.51
N ASP A 61 -1.83 20.59 0.05
CA ASP A 61 -0.99 21.79 0.16
C ASP A 61 -0.51 22.30 -1.23
N PRO A 62 -0.04 21.46 -2.18
CA PRO A 62 0.36 21.93 -3.51
C PRO A 62 -0.79 22.16 -4.49
N PHE A 63 -1.90 21.43 -4.41
CA PHE A 63 -2.96 21.45 -5.45
C PHE A 63 -4.31 21.97 -4.93
N GLY A 64 -4.47 22.14 -3.62
CA GLY A 64 -5.71 22.59 -2.98
C GLY A 64 -6.82 21.52 -2.98
N ILE A 65 -6.48 20.24 -3.18
CA ILE A 65 -7.44 19.13 -3.19
C ILE A 65 -7.40 18.45 -1.82
N ASP A 66 -8.44 18.65 -1.01
CA ASP A 66 -8.61 17.87 0.24
C ASP A 66 -9.33 16.56 -0.06
N VAL A 67 -8.55 15.49 -0.19
CA VAL A 67 -9.04 14.13 -0.44
C VAL A 67 -10.01 13.66 0.64
N TYR A 68 -9.77 14.08 1.88
CA TYR A 68 -10.54 13.63 3.03
C TYR A 68 -11.82 14.43 3.27
N ALA A 69 -12.04 15.53 2.54
CA ALA A 69 -13.25 16.35 2.65
C ALA A 69 -14.48 15.64 2.06
N THR A 70 -14.29 14.71 1.12
CA THR A 70 -15.36 13.94 0.49
C THR A 70 -15.19 12.47 0.84
N PRO A 71 -16.23 11.76 1.32
CA PRO A 71 -16.15 10.33 1.59
C PRO A 71 -15.71 9.54 0.33
N PHE A 72 -14.84 8.55 0.51
CA PHE A 72 -14.46 7.65 -0.57
C PHE A 72 -15.51 6.54 -0.75
N ASP A 73 -16.08 6.41 -1.95
CA ASP A 73 -17.00 5.30 -2.24
C ASP A 73 -16.23 3.99 -2.41
N VAL A 74 -16.17 3.23 -1.32
CA VAL A 74 -15.50 1.94 -1.24
C VAL A 74 -16.09 0.92 -2.22
N THR A 75 -17.41 0.98 -2.48
CA THR A 75 -18.09 0.08 -3.42
C THR A 75 -17.64 0.37 -4.84
N ARG A 76 -17.57 1.66 -5.19
CA ARG A 76 -17.04 2.11 -6.49
C ARG A 76 -15.55 1.78 -6.62
N GLY A 77 -14.77 1.93 -5.55
CA GLY A 77 -13.35 1.57 -5.46
C GLY A 77 -12.38 2.57 -6.09
N TYR A 78 -12.89 3.71 -6.58
CA TYR A 78 -12.12 4.86 -7.05
C TYR A 78 -12.91 6.16 -6.90
N GLU A 79 -12.21 7.28 -6.89
CA GLU A 79 -12.78 8.62 -6.86
C GLU A 79 -11.99 9.61 -7.72
N ILE A 80 -12.69 10.58 -8.31
CA ILE A 80 -12.10 11.64 -9.13
C ILE A 80 -12.38 13.00 -8.47
N TYR A 81 -11.34 13.59 -7.90
CA TYR A 81 -11.40 14.91 -7.29
C TYR A 81 -11.09 15.97 -8.33
N THR A 82 -11.92 17.01 -8.41
CA THR A 82 -11.76 18.08 -9.40
C THR A 82 -11.61 19.43 -8.72
N ARG A 83 -10.49 20.11 -8.99
CA ARG A 83 -10.27 21.51 -8.66
C ARG A 83 -9.58 22.16 -9.85
N LEU A 84 -10.39 22.71 -10.76
CA LEU A 84 -9.89 23.17 -12.05
C LEU A 84 -8.70 24.14 -11.90
N PRO A 85 -7.65 23.97 -12.74
CA PRO A 85 -7.56 23.04 -13.88
C PRO A 85 -7.13 21.60 -13.52
N ILE A 86 -6.98 21.28 -12.24
CA ILE A 86 -6.41 20.01 -11.76
C ILE A 86 -7.51 18.98 -11.53
N ARG A 87 -7.24 17.73 -11.93
CA ARG A 87 -8.04 16.56 -11.57
C ARG A 87 -7.14 15.48 -10.99
N LEU A 88 -7.62 14.78 -9.98
CA LEU A 88 -6.90 13.72 -9.29
C LEU A 88 -7.75 12.46 -9.28
N LEU A 89 -7.20 11.37 -9.82
CA LEU A 89 -7.79 10.03 -9.72
C LEU A 89 -7.12 9.26 -8.57
N ILE A 90 -7.93 8.79 -7.63
CA ILE A 90 -7.50 7.83 -6.60
C ILE A 90 -8.27 6.54 -6.81
N LEU A 91 -7.56 5.42 -6.83
CA LEU A 91 -8.13 4.08 -6.89
C LEU A 91 -7.39 3.14 -5.92
N ARG A 92 -8.10 2.12 -5.43
CA ARG A 92 -7.54 1.11 -4.52
C ARG A 92 -6.82 0.02 -5.30
N LEU A 93 -5.63 -0.37 -4.85
CA LEU A 93 -4.82 -1.41 -5.47
C LEU A 93 -5.56 -2.75 -5.50
N GLU A 94 -6.29 -3.05 -4.43
CA GLU A 94 -7.09 -4.28 -4.27
C GLU A 94 -8.23 -4.40 -5.30
N ASP A 95 -8.70 -3.26 -5.82
CA ASP A 95 -9.83 -3.19 -6.76
C ASP A 95 -9.41 -3.07 -8.23
N THR A 96 -8.11 -2.93 -8.52
CA THR A 96 -7.58 -2.58 -9.85
C THR A 96 -8.19 -3.38 -11.00
N ALA A 97 -8.33 -4.70 -10.84
CA ALA A 97 -8.92 -5.55 -11.87
C ALA A 97 -10.35 -5.14 -12.28
N ARG A 98 -11.14 -4.62 -11.34
CA ARG A 98 -12.52 -4.17 -11.53
C ARG A 98 -12.61 -2.70 -11.93
N VAL A 99 -11.78 -1.84 -11.33
CA VAL A 99 -11.98 -0.38 -11.42
C VAL A 99 -11.15 0.32 -12.49
N THR A 100 -10.08 -0.30 -13.00
CA THR A 100 -9.16 0.41 -13.90
C THR A 100 -9.85 0.88 -15.18
N VAL A 101 -10.62 0.02 -15.86
CA VAL A 101 -11.32 0.39 -17.09
C VAL A 101 -12.32 1.55 -16.87
N PRO A 102 -13.32 1.45 -15.96
CA PRO A 102 -14.28 2.53 -15.76
C PRO A 102 -13.63 3.82 -15.23
N ALA A 103 -12.64 3.72 -14.33
CA ALA A 103 -11.95 4.90 -13.79
C ALA A 103 -11.18 5.66 -14.88
N PHE A 104 -10.48 4.96 -15.76
CA PHE A 104 -9.71 5.60 -16.83
C PHE A 104 -10.62 6.12 -17.95
N HIS A 105 -11.72 5.45 -18.23
CA HIS A 105 -12.75 5.97 -19.13
C HIS A 105 -13.28 7.32 -18.63
N GLU A 106 -13.70 7.41 -17.36
CA GLU A 106 -14.23 8.65 -16.80
C GLU A 106 -13.16 9.74 -16.63
N PHE A 107 -11.96 9.37 -16.19
CA PHE A 107 -10.89 10.33 -15.94
C PHE A 107 -10.26 10.87 -17.23
N LEU A 108 -10.00 10.01 -18.23
CA LEU A 108 -9.26 10.38 -19.45
C LEU A 108 -10.13 10.44 -20.71
N GLY A 109 -11.36 9.95 -20.69
CA GLY A 109 -12.21 9.84 -21.88
C GLY A 109 -11.79 8.71 -22.82
N LEU A 110 -11.12 7.66 -22.31
CA LEU A 110 -10.64 6.54 -23.13
C LEU A 110 -11.73 5.48 -23.32
N GLU A 111 -12.22 5.32 -24.55
CA GLU A 111 -13.28 4.34 -24.89
C GLU A 111 -12.79 2.89 -25.03
N HIS A 112 -11.51 2.68 -25.39
CA HIS A 112 -10.96 1.35 -25.71
C HIS A 112 -9.69 1.04 -24.91
N PHE A 113 -9.83 0.97 -23.58
CA PHE A 113 -8.73 0.63 -22.68
C PHE A 113 -8.77 -0.83 -22.24
N THR A 114 -7.62 -1.51 -22.27
CA THR A 114 -7.45 -2.86 -21.69
C THR A 114 -6.23 -2.87 -20.77
N LEU A 115 -6.41 -3.48 -19.59
CA LEU A 115 -5.31 -3.67 -18.65
C LEU A 115 -4.48 -4.89 -19.06
N GLN A 116 -3.27 -4.67 -19.56
CA GLN A 116 -2.31 -5.75 -19.81
C GLN A 116 -1.48 -6.03 -18.55
N ARG A 117 -1.41 -7.30 -18.16
CA ARG A 117 -0.49 -7.74 -17.10
C ARG A 117 0.89 -7.97 -17.72
N PHE A 118 1.86 -7.13 -17.38
CA PHE A 118 3.26 -7.45 -17.59
C PHE A 118 3.80 -8.12 -16.33
N ASN A 119 4.46 -9.28 -16.49
CA ASN A 119 5.11 -9.95 -15.37
C ASN A 119 6.35 -9.14 -14.99
N GLU A 120 6.29 -8.42 -13.87
CA GLU A 120 7.46 -7.78 -13.26
C GLU A 120 8.43 -8.85 -12.80
N THR A 121 9.55 -8.96 -13.50
CA THR A 121 10.71 -9.75 -13.09
C THR A 121 11.43 -9.05 -11.94
N GLN A 122 10.80 -9.00 -10.77
CA GLN A 122 11.56 -8.90 -9.54
C GLN A 122 12.44 -10.16 -9.43
N SER A 123 13.70 -9.98 -9.02
CA SER A 123 14.66 -11.07 -8.80
C SER A 123 13.94 -12.25 -8.12
N LYS A 124 14.04 -13.45 -8.72
CA LYS A 124 13.38 -14.66 -8.21
C LYS A 124 13.69 -14.90 -6.73
N MET A 125 14.89 -14.53 -6.29
CA MET A 125 15.34 -14.67 -4.90
C MET A 125 14.75 -13.60 -3.98
N TYR A 126 14.68 -12.34 -4.42
CA TYR A 126 13.96 -11.28 -3.69
C TYR A 126 12.51 -11.67 -3.47
N ASN A 127 11.84 -12.15 -4.52
CA ASN A 127 10.46 -12.62 -4.46
C ASN A 127 10.27 -13.77 -3.45
N GLN A 128 11.22 -14.71 -3.38
CA GLN A 128 11.19 -15.79 -2.40
C GLN A 128 11.33 -15.26 -0.96
N PHE A 129 12.25 -14.35 -0.70
CA PHE A 129 12.42 -13.74 0.63
C PHE A 129 11.21 -12.92 1.05
N TYR A 130 10.66 -12.11 0.14
CA TYR A 130 9.45 -11.33 0.38
C TYR A 130 8.25 -12.22 0.69
N GLN A 131 8.06 -13.31 -0.06
CA GLN A 131 7.01 -14.29 0.23
C GLN A 131 7.24 -15.02 1.57
N ALA A 132 8.47 -15.44 1.85
CA ALA A 132 8.82 -16.07 3.12
C ALA A 132 8.55 -15.13 4.31
N PHE A 133 8.91 -13.86 4.19
CA PHE A 133 8.60 -12.83 5.17
C PHE A 133 7.10 -12.70 5.40
N GLN A 134 6.31 -12.52 4.33
CA GLN A 134 4.87 -12.39 4.47
C GLN A 134 4.18 -13.62 5.07
N ASN A 135 4.68 -14.82 4.78
CA ASN A 135 4.08 -16.05 5.28
C ASN A 135 4.40 -16.31 6.75
N ASN A 136 5.51 -15.76 7.27
CA ASN A 136 5.96 -15.98 8.64
C ASN A 136 5.76 -14.78 9.56
N LEU A 137 5.49 -13.59 9.02
CA LEU A 137 5.25 -12.38 9.81
C LEU A 137 3.99 -12.55 10.65
N LYS A 138 4.13 -12.37 11.97
CA LYS A 138 3.02 -12.24 12.91
C LYS A 138 3.01 -10.83 13.49
N LEU A 139 1.84 -10.21 13.49
CA LEU A 139 1.62 -8.89 14.03
C LEU A 139 0.73 -8.99 15.27
N ASP A 140 1.13 -8.26 16.32
CA ASP A 140 0.30 -8.17 17.50
C ASP A 140 -0.96 -7.33 17.25
N GLN A 141 -1.94 -7.49 18.14
CA GLN A 141 -3.22 -6.79 18.03
C GLN A 141 -3.08 -5.27 18.19
N ALA A 142 -2.07 -4.79 18.92
CA ALA A 142 -1.84 -3.37 19.13
C ALA A 142 -1.37 -2.68 17.84
N PHE A 143 -0.46 -3.31 17.09
CA PHE A 143 0.00 -2.87 15.79
C PHE A 143 -1.16 -2.80 14.79
N ILE A 144 -1.96 -3.86 14.72
CA ILE A 144 -3.12 -3.93 13.81
C ILE A 144 -4.12 -2.82 14.17
N ALA A 145 -4.47 -2.68 15.45
CA ALA A 145 -5.38 -1.64 15.92
C ALA A 145 -4.85 -0.23 15.58
N LYS A 146 -3.55 0.03 15.80
CA LYS A 146 -2.91 1.30 15.43
C LYS A 146 -3.06 1.58 13.94
N MET A 147 -2.71 0.64 13.07
CA MET A 147 -2.81 0.82 11.62
C MET A 147 -4.26 1.05 11.16
N HIS A 148 -5.21 0.29 11.72
CA HIS A 148 -6.63 0.42 11.40
C HIS A 148 -7.26 1.70 11.95
N SER A 149 -6.71 2.31 12.99
CA SER A 149 -7.24 3.55 13.59
C SER A 149 -6.89 4.81 12.80
N THR A 150 -5.96 4.73 11.84
CA THR A 150 -5.53 5.89 11.06
C THR A 150 -6.65 6.48 10.21
N ARG A 151 -6.62 7.81 10.01
CA ARG A 151 -7.54 8.52 9.09
C ARG A 151 -7.51 7.89 7.69
N TYR A 152 -6.30 7.59 7.20
CA TYR A 152 -6.08 6.88 5.95
C TYR A 152 -6.87 5.56 5.89
N ALA A 153 -6.70 4.67 6.88
CA ALA A 153 -7.37 3.37 6.87
C ALA A 153 -8.89 3.52 6.88
N ARG A 154 -9.42 4.40 7.73
CA ARG A 154 -10.86 4.61 7.91
C ARG A 154 -11.53 5.33 6.75
N HIS A 155 -10.75 6.05 5.95
CA HIS A 155 -11.28 6.75 4.80
C HIS A 155 -11.42 5.84 3.57
N PHE A 156 -10.41 5.00 3.29
CA PHE A 156 -10.38 4.19 2.05
C PHE A 156 -10.89 2.76 2.20
N TYR A 157 -11.09 2.28 3.43
CA TYR A 157 -11.44 0.89 3.70
C TYR A 157 -12.54 0.78 4.75
N THR A 158 -13.44 -0.17 4.55
CA THR A 158 -14.41 -0.55 5.57
C THR A 158 -13.73 -1.30 6.72
N LEU A 159 -14.39 -1.31 7.87
CA LEU A 159 -13.95 -2.10 9.02
C LEU A 159 -13.83 -3.59 8.71
N GLN A 160 -14.73 -4.11 7.87
CA GLN A 160 -14.72 -5.51 7.47
C GLN A 160 -13.50 -5.82 6.60
N GLU A 161 -13.21 -5.01 5.58
CA GLU A 161 -12.04 -5.20 4.71
C GLU A 161 -10.73 -5.10 5.50
N LEU A 162 -10.64 -4.17 6.45
CA LEU A 162 -9.48 -4.05 7.34
C LEU A 162 -9.32 -5.33 8.18
N ALA A 163 -10.39 -5.83 8.78
CA ALA A 163 -10.36 -7.06 9.57
C ALA A 163 -9.98 -8.28 8.72
N GLU A 164 -10.53 -8.40 7.50
CA GLU A 164 -10.19 -9.46 6.55
C GLU A 164 -8.73 -9.39 6.10
N SER A 165 -8.23 -8.20 5.79
CA SER A 165 -6.82 -7.95 5.45
C SER A 165 -5.90 -8.34 6.61
N ALA A 166 -6.33 -8.12 7.85
CA ALA A 166 -5.53 -8.41 9.04
C ALA A 166 -5.38 -9.91 9.35
N LYS A 167 -6.37 -10.75 8.99
CA LYS A 167 -6.37 -12.20 9.29
C LYS A 167 -5.06 -12.89 8.89
N ARG A 168 -4.49 -12.49 7.76
CA ARG A 168 -3.23 -13.05 7.22
C ARG A 168 -2.05 -12.90 8.18
N TRP A 169 -2.05 -11.89 9.05
CA TRP A 169 -0.90 -11.54 9.90
C TRP A 169 -1.10 -11.93 11.36
N THR A 170 -2.28 -12.43 11.73
CA THR A 170 -2.64 -12.78 13.12
C THR A 170 -2.56 -14.27 13.43
N THR A 171 -2.62 -15.12 12.39
CA THR A 171 -2.61 -16.58 12.48
C THR A 171 -1.26 -17.07 12.03
#